data_AF-A0A6L5PJN1-F1
#
_entry.id   AF-A0A6L5PJN1-F1
#
_cell.length_a   1.000
_cell.length_b   1.000
_cell.length_c   1.000
_cell.angle_alpha   90.00
_cell.angle_beta   90.00
_cell.angle_gamma   90.00
#
_symmetry.space_group_name_H-M   'P 1'
#
loop_
_entity.id
_entity.type
_entity.pdbx_description
1 polymer ?
#
loop_
_entity_poly.entity_id
_entity_poly.type
_entity_poly.pdbx_seq_one_letter_code
_entity_poly.pdbx_strand_id
1 'polypeptide(L)'
;MSRYGRLAKAPDNRFTPEDAACWRDLIAASGKAARGLATAAVPDLQRVTNAAKNACAPGVVTRENPCVILVRLARRYCAETAAGRRDLQAELATAAEAAEAAIEAGQPRGRKDIDG
;
A
#
# COMPACT_ATOMS: atom_id res chain seq x y z
N MET A 1 12.62 -14.51 -5.70
CA MET A 1 12.62 -13.75 -4.43
C MET A 1 11.83 -12.46 -4.64
N SER A 2 11.08 -11.99 -3.64
CA SER A 2 10.40 -10.68 -3.72
C SER A 2 11.44 -9.57 -3.77
N ARG A 3 11.19 -8.48 -4.52
CA ARG A 3 12.11 -7.32 -4.60
C ARG A 3 12.40 -6.66 -3.24
N TYR A 4 11.54 -6.94 -2.26
CA TYR A 4 11.59 -6.44 -0.90
C TYR A 4 12.33 -7.37 0.07
N GLY A 5 12.94 -8.45 -0.41
CA GLY A 5 13.52 -9.48 0.46
C GLY A 5 12.46 -10.39 1.09
N ARG A 6 12.63 -10.73 2.37
CA ARG A 6 11.72 -11.63 3.09
C ARG A 6 10.56 -10.83 3.71
N LEU A 7 9.53 -10.59 2.90
CA LEU A 7 8.18 -10.25 3.40
C LEU A 7 7.59 -11.49 4.06
N ALA A 8 8.05 -11.81 5.25
CA ALA A 8 7.38 -12.77 6.12
C ALA A 8 6.82 -11.97 7.27
N LYS A 9 5.63 -12.35 7.74
CA LYS A 9 5.28 -12.15 9.14
C LYS A 9 6.48 -12.66 9.93
N ALA A 10 7.31 -11.75 10.43
CA ALA A 10 8.32 -12.12 11.41
C ALA A 10 7.59 -12.93 12.49
N PRO A 11 8.23 -13.91 13.16
CA PRO A 11 7.59 -14.62 14.26
C PRO A 11 6.93 -13.67 15.28
N ASP A 12 7.41 -12.42 15.33
CA ASP A 12 6.99 -11.34 16.20
C ASP A 12 5.90 -10.42 15.60
N ASN A 13 5.47 -10.62 14.34
CA ASN A 13 4.57 -9.72 13.58
C ASN A 13 5.05 -8.25 13.55
N ARG A 14 6.35 -7.99 13.72
CA ARG A 14 6.88 -6.62 13.73
C ARG A 14 6.89 -6.01 12.33
N PHE A 15 6.50 -4.76 12.26
CA PHE A 15 6.60 -3.93 11.06
C PHE A 15 8.06 -3.59 10.77
N THR A 16 8.57 -3.99 9.61
CA THR A 16 9.98 -3.84 9.21
C THR A 16 10.17 -2.71 8.17
N PRO A 17 11.42 -2.24 7.96
CA PRO A 17 11.72 -1.33 6.85
C PRO A 17 11.35 -1.91 5.48
N GLU A 18 11.50 -3.22 5.28
CA GLU A 18 11.11 -3.92 4.06
C GLU A 18 9.59 -3.90 3.85
N ASP A 19 8.80 -4.06 4.92
CA ASP A 19 7.35 -3.88 4.88
C ASP A 19 7.01 -2.44 4.48
N ALA A 20 7.62 -1.46 5.14
CA ALA A 20 7.41 -0.04 4.84
C ALA A 20 7.73 0.29 3.37
N ALA A 21 8.81 -0.26 2.83
CA ALA A 21 9.15 -0.11 1.41
C ALA A 21 8.07 -0.73 0.51
N CYS A 22 7.62 -1.96 0.82
CA CYS A 22 6.55 -2.63 0.07
C CYS A 22 5.25 -1.81 0.06
N TRP A 23 4.88 -1.23 1.20
CA TRP A 23 3.69 -0.40 1.32
C TRP A 23 3.80 0.92 0.57
N ARG A 24 4.95 1.60 0.67
CA ARG A 24 5.23 2.83 -0.10
C ARG A 24 5.15 2.59 -1.60
N ASP A 25 5.67 1.45 -2.07
CA ASP A 25 5.57 1.08 -3.47
C ASP A 25 4.14 0.77 -3.90
N LEU A 26 3.32 0.17 -3.03
CA LEU A 26 1.91 -0.04 -3.31
C LEU A 26 1.17 1.30 -3.41
N ILE A 27 1.43 2.23 -2.50
CA ILE A 27 0.87 3.59 -2.51
C ILE A 27 1.24 4.29 -3.81
N ALA A 28 2.52 4.31 -4.17
CA ALA A 28 3.00 4.94 -5.41
C ALA A 28 2.38 4.32 -6.66
N ALA A 29 2.31 2.99 -6.73
CA ALA A 29 1.68 2.28 -7.85
C ALA A 29 0.18 2.56 -7.93
N SER A 30 -0.50 2.66 -6.77
CA SER A 30 -1.94 2.95 -6.68
C SER A 30 -2.23 4.39 -7.11
N GLY A 31 -1.42 5.36 -6.67
CA GLY A 31 -1.52 6.76 -7.11
C GLY A 31 -1.26 6.92 -8.61
N LYS A 32 -0.28 6.20 -9.18
CA LYS A 32 -0.06 6.17 -10.63
C LYS A 32 -1.25 5.58 -11.39
N ALA A 33 -1.83 4.47 -10.90
CA ALA A 33 -2.99 3.85 -11.52
C ALA A 33 -4.24 4.74 -11.43
N ALA A 34 -4.45 5.41 -10.30
CA ALA A 34 -5.56 6.35 -10.10
C ALA A 34 -5.50 7.56 -11.04
N ARG A 35 -4.30 8.06 -11.35
CA ARG A 35 -4.10 9.19 -12.28
C ARG A 35 -3.94 8.78 -13.75
N GLY A 36 -3.70 7.49 -14.00
CA GLY A 36 -3.46 6.95 -15.33
C GLY A 36 -4.75 6.75 -16.14
N LEU A 37 -4.59 6.31 -17.39
CA LEU A 37 -5.74 5.89 -18.20
C LEU A 37 -6.28 4.55 -17.68
N ALA A 38 -7.60 4.45 -17.46
CA ALA A 38 -8.23 3.22 -16.96
C ALA A 38 -8.05 2.00 -17.89
N THR A 39 -7.82 2.24 -19.19
CA THR A 39 -7.51 1.21 -20.19
C THR A 39 -6.07 0.73 -20.15
N ALA A 40 -5.16 1.46 -19.51
CA ALA A 40 -3.76 1.08 -19.45
C ALA A 40 -3.55 -0.18 -18.61
N ALA A 41 -2.61 -1.02 -19.03
CA ALA A 41 -2.16 -2.13 -18.22
C ALA A 41 -1.43 -1.61 -16.97
N VAL A 42 -1.66 -2.23 -15.82
CA VAL A 42 -1.05 -1.88 -14.53
C VAL A 42 -0.26 -3.06 -13.93
N PRO A 43 0.71 -3.65 -14.67
CA PRO A 43 1.42 -4.84 -14.23
C PRO A 43 2.20 -4.62 -12.93
N ASP A 44 2.72 -3.41 -12.72
CA ASP A 44 3.44 -3.06 -11.50
C ASP A 44 2.51 -3.02 -10.28
N LEU A 45 1.31 -2.44 -10.42
CA LEU A 45 0.30 -2.45 -9.34
C LEU A 45 -0.04 -3.90 -8.95
N GLN A 46 -0.24 -4.77 -9.92
CA GLN A 46 -0.59 -6.16 -9.67
C GLN A 46 0.56 -6.92 -8.96
N ARG A 47 1.80 -6.69 -9.40
CA ARG A 47 2.98 -7.29 -8.78
C ARG A 47 3.13 -6.86 -7.32
N VAL A 48 3.05 -5.55 -7.06
CA VAL A 48 3.23 -5.01 -5.71
C VAL A 48 2.06 -5.37 -4.79
N THR A 49 0.82 -5.39 -5.30
CA THR A 49 -0.36 -5.85 -4.55
C THR A 49 -0.19 -7.30 -4.07
N ASN A 50 0.38 -8.17 -4.91
CA ASN A 50 0.64 -9.56 -4.50
C ASN A 50 1.76 -9.67 -3.46
N ALA A 51 2.77 -8.80 -3.51
CA ALA A 51 3.81 -8.74 -2.49
C ALA A 51 3.25 -8.25 -1.13
N ALA A 52 2.45 -7.18 -1.15
CA ALA A 52 1.88 -6.54 0.03
C ALA A 52 0.95 -7.46 0.86
N LYS A 53 0.38 -8.51 0.26
CA LYS A 53 -0.35 -9.57 1.00
C LYS A 53 0.47 -10.25 2.08
N ASN A 54 1.79 -10.27 1.91
CA ASN A 54 2.73 -10.91 2.83
C ASN A 54 3.46 -9.90 3.72
N ALA A 55 3.29 -8.59 3.47
CA ALA A 55 3.88 -7.53 4.27
C ALA A 55 3.08 -7.34 5.56
N CYS A 56 3.75 -7.00 6.66
CA CYS A 56 3.08 -6.62 7.89
C CYS A 56 2.50 -5.20 7.73
N ALA A 57 1.22 -4.99 8.04
CA ALA A 57 0.62 -3.66 8.03
C ALA A 57 0.93 -2.94 9.36
N PRO A 58 1.13 -1.61 9.36
CA PRO A 58 1.35 -0.86 10.60
C PRO A 58 0.09 -0.82 11.46
N GLY A 59 0.27 -0.84 12.79
CA GLY A 59 -0.81 -0.76 13.77
C GLY A 59 -1.65 -2.03 13.90
N VAL A 60 -2.88 -1.88 14.42
CA VAL A 60 -3.80 -3.02 14.59
C VAL A 60 -4.35 -3.43 13.22
N VAL A 61 -4.18 -4.70 12.86
CA VAL A 61 -4.62 -5.24 11.57
C VAL A 61 -6.10 -5.61 11.63
N THR A 62 -6.96 -4.67 11.28
CA THR A 62 -8.41 -4.86 11.13
C THR A 62 -8.84 -4.74 9.66
N ARG A 63 -10.11 -5.00 9.36
CA ARG A 63 -10.68 -4.76 8.02
C ARG A 63 -10.69 -3.28 7.63
N GLU A 64 -10.61 -2.40 8.62
CA GLU A 64 -10.63 -0.94 8.47
C GLU A 64 -9.21 -0.34 8.45
N ASN A 65 -8.18 -1.16 8.62
CA ASN A 65 -6.80 -0.70 8.53
C ASN A 65 -6.54 -0.12 7.13
N PRO A 66 -6.00 1.10 7.00
CA PRO A 66 -5.80 1.76 5.72
C PRO A 66 -4.96 0.93 4.72
N CYS A 67 -3.93 0.23 5.19
CA CYS A 67 -3.11 -0.64 4.34
C CYS A 67 -3.89 -1.88 3.86
N VAL A 68 -4.77 -2.43 4.71
CA VAL A 68 -5.66 -3.55 4.33
C VAL A 68 -6.70 -3.11 3.31
N ILE A 69 -7.31 -1.93 3.49
CA ILE A 69 -8.24 -1.33 2.53
C ILE A 69 -7.56 -1.15 1.18
N LEU A 70 -6.36 -0.54 1.17
CA LEU A 70 -5.60 -0.30 -0.05
C LEU A 70 -5.31 -1.58 -0.84
N VAL A 71 -4.84 -2.66 -0.19
CA VAL A 71 -4.60 -3.95 -0.87
C VAL A 71 -5.87 -4.52 -1.48
N ARG A 72 -6.98 -4.48 -0.75
CA ARG A 72 -8.27 -5.00 -1.24
C ARG A 72 -8.73 -4.22 -2.47
N LEU A 73 -8.62 -2.90 -2.40
CA LEU A 73 -9.04 -2.02 -3.49
C LEU A 73 -8.13 -2.12 -4.71
N ALA A 74 -6.81 -2.15 -4.53
CA ALA A 74 -5.84 -2.37 -5.61
C ALA A 74 -6.07 -3.73 -6.30
N ARG A 75 -6.41 -4.78 -5.53
CA ARG A 75 -6.76 -6.09 -6.08
C ARG A 75 -8.05 -6.04 -6.91
N ARG A 76 -9.07 -5.32 -6.43
CA ARG A 76 -10.33 -5.09 -7.18
C ARG A 76 -10.05 -4.33 -8.47
N TYR A 77 -9.28 -3.25 -8.41
CA TYR A 77 -8.87 -2.45 -9.56
C TYR A 77 -8.17 -3.30 -10.63
N CYS A 78 -7.26 -4.19 -10.23
CA CYS A 78 -6.56 -5.08 -11.16
C CYS A 78 -7.49 -6.08 -11.86
N ALA A 79 -8.54 -6.54 -11.18
CA ALA A 79 -9.50 -7.51 -11.71
C ALA A 79 -10.61 -6.86 -12.56
N GLU A 80 -10.73 -5.54 -12.53
CA GLU A 80 -11.80 -4.80 -13.20
C GLU A 80 -11.52 -4.49 -14.67
N THR A 81 -12.62 -4.24 -15.38
CA THR A 81 -12.67 -3.66 -16.72
C THR A 81 -12.25 -2.18 -16.71
N ALA A 82 -12.06 -1.57 -17.89
CA ALA A 82 -11.73 -0.14 -17.97
C ALA A 82 -12.82 0.77 -17.35
N ALA A 83 -14.10 0.40 -17.47
CA ALA A 83 -15.19 1.15 -16.86
C ALA A 83 -15.13 1.05 -15.32
N GLY A 84 -15.07 -0.17 -14.79
CA GLY A 84 -14.96 -0.39 -13.34
C GLY A 84 -13.70 0.20 -12.73
N ARG A 85 -12.57 0.19 -13.47
CA ARG A 85 -11.35 0.88 -13.04
C ARG A 85 -11.56 2.37 -12.90
N ARG A 86 -12.21 3.03 -13.87
CA ARG A 86 -12.50 4.47 -13.83
C ARG A 86 -13.31 4.84 -12.57
N ASP A 87 -14.32 4.04 -12.23
CA ASP A 87 -15.13 4.26 -11.02
C ASP A 87 -14.30 4.12 -9.73
N LEU A 88 -13.29 3.25 -9.74
CA LEU A 88 -12.43 2.99 -8.60
C LEU A 88 -11.22 3.95 -8.49
N GLN A 89 -10.95 4.80 -9.48
CA GLN A 89 -9.75 5.66 -9.46
C GLN A 89 -9.73 6.62 -8.28
N ALA A 90 -10.86 7.25 -7.97
CA ALA A 90 -10.97 8.18 -6.84
C ALA A 90 -10.81 7.45 -5.51
N GLU A 91 -11.49 6.32 -5.33
CA GLU A 91 -11.35 5.49 -4.12
C GLU A 91 -9.90 5.01 -3.94
N LEU A 92 -9.23 4.62 -5.03
CA LEU A 92 -7.86 4.12 -5.01
C LEU A 92 -6.87 5.21 -4.59
N ALA A 93 -7.08 6.45 -5.04
CA ALA A 93 -6.28 7.59 -4.62
C ALA A 93 -6.48 7.88 -3.11
N THR A 94 -7.73 7.96 -2.66
CA THR A 94 -8.04 8.22 -1.24
C THR A 94 -7.47 7.13 -0.32
N ALA A 95 -7.58 5.86 -0.71
CA ALA A 95 -7.02 4.75 0.06
C ALA A 95 -5.49 4.79 0.10
N ALA A 96 -4.83 5.25 -0.99
CA ALA A 96 -3.38 5.40 -1.03
C ALA A 96 -2.91 6.50 -0.06
N GLU A 97 -3.57 7.65 -0.05
CA GLU A 97 -3.28 8.76 0.88
C GLU A 97 -3.51 8.34 2.34
N ALA A 98 -4.61 7.64 2.63
CA ALA A 98 -4.88 7.13 3.98
C ALA A 98 -3.83 6.12 4.46
N ALA A 99 -3.35 5.24 3.56
CA ALA A 99 -2.29 4.29 3.87
C ALA A 99 -0.94 4.98 4.11
N GLU A 100 -0.62 6.02 3.33
CA GLU A 100 0.57 6.84 3.53
C GLU A 100 0.58 7.49 4.92
N ALA A 101 -0.51 8.17 5.27
CA ALA A 101 -0.67 8.79 6.59
C ALA A 101 -0.54 7.76 7.74
N ALA A 102 -1.07 6.54 7.57
CA ALA A 102 -0.95 5.48 8.57
C ALA A 102 0.49 4.99 8.75
N ILE A 103 1.26 4.88 7.67
CA ILE A 103 2.67 4.49 7.72
C ILE A 103 3.50 5.58 8.40
N GLU A 104 3.26 6.85 8.07
CA GLU A 104 3.95 7.97 8.70
C GLU A 104 3.63 8.10 10.19
N ALA A 105 2.36 7.88 10.59
CA ALA A 105 1.95 7.90 11.99
C ALA A 105 2.52 6.72 12.80
N GLY A 106 2.71 5.55 12.16
CA GLY A 106 3.25 4.35 12.78
C GLY A 106 4.78 4.29 12.83
N GLN A 107 5.49 5.18 12.13
CA GLN A 107 6.94 5.28 12.25
C GLN A 107 7.30 5.94 13.59
N PRO A 108 8.24 5.39 14.37
CA PRO A 108 8.78 6.12 15.50
C PRO A 108 9.31 7.44 14.94
N ARG A 109 8.69 8.55 15.35
CA ARG A 109 9.22 9.89 15.08
C ARG A 109 10.62 9.89 15.67
N GLY A 110 11.64 9.71 14.82
CA GLY A 110 13.00 10.05 15.21
C GLY A 110 12.92 11.44 15.80
N ARG A 111 13.39 11.60 17.04
CA ARG A 111 13.47 12.90 17.71
C ARG A 111 13.96 13.89 16.67
N LYS A 112 13.08 14.80 16.26
CA LYS A 112 13.55 16.06 15.75
C LYS A 112 13.95 16.77 17.02
N ASP A 113 15.24 16.71 17.33
CA ASP A 113 15.84 17.52 18.37
C ASP A 113 15.46 18.96 18.02
N ILE A 114 14.45 19.47 18.74
CA ILE A 114 14.14 20.89 18.74
C ILE A 114 15.06 21.42 19.83
N ASP A 115 16.26 21.83 19.43
CA ASP A 115 17.05 22.79 20.21
C ASP A 115 16.21 24.07 20.30
N GLY A 116 15.78 24.37 21.52
CA GLY A 116 15.06 25.57 21.92
C GLY A 116 15.24 25.80 23.41
#